data_AF-A0A954IMK2-F1
#
_entry.id   AF-A0A954IMK2-F1
#
_cell.length_a   1.000
_cell.length_b   1.000
_cell.length_c   1.000
_cell.angle_alpha   90.00
_cell.angle_beta   90.00
_cell.angle_gamma   90.00
#
_symmetry.space_group_name_H-M   'P 1'
#
loop_
_entity.id
_entity.type
_entity.pdbx_description
1 polymer ?
#
loop_
_entity_poly.entity_id
_entity_poly.type
_entity_poly.pdbx_seq_one_letter_code
_entity_poly.pdbx_strand_id
1 'polypeptide(L)'
;MSEVSDMAQEEYKADMTPMIDVVFLMIIFFICIDFKVLESKLPAFLPKDKGSSNDIVAPKEQLSLKIHVESAGTPEYKDGGPGLLNPNTARPYRFKLNGHKVKYEVGPKPLYNIKDVEAELSRIA
;
A
#
# COMPACT_ATOMS: atom_id res chain seq x y z
N MET A 1 55.31 36.76 -31.13
CA MET A 1 54.44 35.57 -31.17
C MET A 1 54.86 34.61 -30.05
N SER A 2 54.80 35.06 -28.80
CA SER A 2 55.22 34.26 -27.63
C SER A 2 54.35 34.53 -26.40
N GLU A 3 53.56 35.60 -26.36
CA GLU A 3 52.75 35.94 -25.18
C GLU A 3 51.34 35.29 -25.16
N VAL A 4 50.93 34.63 -26.25
CA VAL A 4 49.60 34.00 -26.33
C VAL A 4 49.61 32.55 -25.80
N SER A 5 50.79 31.99 -25.56
CA SER A 5 50.96 30.61 -25.08
C SER A 5 50.85 30.48 -23.55
N ASP A 6 51.08 31.57 -22.81
CA ASP A 6 51.20 31.51 -21.34
C ASP A 6 49.88 31.80 -20.60
N MET A 7 48.83 32.24 -21.30
CA MET A 7 47.49 32.43 -20.70
C MET A 7 46.66 31.15 -20.61
N ALA A 8 47.15 30.01 -21.11
CA ALA A 8 46.38 28.76 -21.19
C ALA A 8 46.59 27.80 -20.00
N GLN A 9 47.42 28.16 -19.01
CA GLN A 9 47.72 27.31 -17.86
C GLN A 9 47.79 28.10 -16.54
N GLU A 10 46.89 29.04 -16.33
CA GLU A 10 46.61 29.45 -14.95
C GLU A 10 45.75 28.34 -14.32
N GLU A 11 46.41 27.38 -13.65
CA GLU A 11 45.75 26.36 -12.85
C GLU A 11 44.92 27.06 -11.77
N TYR A 12 43.64 27.31 -12.06
CA TYR A 12 42.67 27.77 -11.08
C TYR A 12 42.50 26.66 -10.04
N LYS A 13 43.26 26.74 -8.94
CA LYS A 13 43.09 25.87 -7.78
C LYS A 13 41.71 26.16 -7.20
N ALA A 14 40.74 25.31 -7.53
CA ALA A 14 39.40 25.40 -6.98
C ALA A 14 39.51 25.42 -5.45
N ASP A 15 38.92 26.45 -4.82
CA ASP A 15 38.85 26.50 -3.37
C ASP A 15 37.94 25.36 -2.90
N MET A 16 38.53 24.36 -2.24
CA MET A 16 37.83 23.17 -1.76
C MET A 16 37.13 23.42 -0.42
N THR A 17 37.46 24.52 0.27
CA THR A 17 36.85 24.93 1.54
C THR A 17 35.32 24.93 1.49
N PRO A 18 34.66 25.54 0.48
CA PRO A 18 33.19 25.47 0.37
C PRO A 18 32.66 24.06 0.11
N MET A 19 33.38 23.21 -0.63
CA MET A 19 32.96 21.81 -0.81
C MET A 19 33.05 21.02 0.49
N ILE A 20 34.10 21.26 1.28
CA ILE A 20 34.29 20.62 2.58
C ILE A 20 33.16 21.02 3.54
N ASP A 21 32.79 22.31 3.57
CA ASP A 21 31.73 22.80 4.45
C ASP A 21 30.37 22.16 4.12
N VAL A 22 30.00 22.09 2.84
CA VAL A 22 28.73 21.46 2.40
C VAL A 22 28.69 19.96 2.78
N VAL A 23 29.77 19.22 2.53
CA VAL A 23 29.84 17.79 2.88
C VAL A 23 29.83 17.58 4.39
N PHE A 24 30.54 18.43 5.14
CA PHE A 24 30.60 18.35 6.59
C PHE A 24 29.23 18.62 7.24
N LEU A 25 28.50 19.63 6.73
CA LEU A 25 27.14 19.92 7.15
C LEU A 25 26.17 18.78 6.80
N MET A 26 26.32 18.12 5.66
CA MET A 26 25.49 16.95 5.32
C MET A 26 25.74 15.77 6.26
N ILE A 27 27.00 15.48 6.59
CA ILE A 27 27.35 14.41 7.53
C ILE A 27 26.78 14.69 8.91
N ILE A 28 26.93 15.93 9.41
CA ILE A 28 26.35 16.34 10.69
C ILE A 28 24.82 16.23 10.65
N PHE A 29 24.18 16.67 9.57
CA PHE A 29 22.73 16.54 9.39
C PHE A 29 22.25 15.08 9.51
N PHE A 30 22.91 14.14 8.83
CA PHE A 30 22.53 12.73 8.89
C PHE A 30 22.87 12.02 10.21
N ILE A 31 23.91 12.47 10.93
CA ILE A 31 24.26 11.93 12.25
C ILE A 31 23.35 12.49 13.34
N CYS A 32 22.98 13.77 13.27
CA CYS A 32 22.15 14.44 14.28
C CYS A 32 20.64 14.18 14.09
N ILE A 33 20.21 13.76 12.90
CA ILE A 33 18.86 13.23 12.73
C ILE A 33 18.83 11.82 13.30
N ASP A 34 18.34 11.70 14.53
CA ASP A 34 17.84 10.43 15.01
C ASP A 34 16.64 10.05 14.12
N PHE A 35 16.82 9.11 13.19
CA PHE A 35 15.71 8.38 12.55
C PHE A 35 15.00 7.49 13.58
N LYS A 36 14.57 8.09 14.69
CA LYS A 36 13.92 7.43 15.82
C LYS A 36 12.53 6.92 15.46
N VAL A 37 11.98 7.43 14.38
CA VAL A 37 10.72 6.99 13.81
C VAL A 37 11.03 6.51 12.40
N LEU A 38 11.05 5.19 12.21
CA LEU A 38 10.77 4.63 10.88
C LEU A 38 9.47 5.29 10.44
N GLU A 39 9.50 6.12 9.39
CA GLU A 39 8.30 6.73 8.83
C GLU A 39 7.29 5.61 8.56
N SER A 40 6.35 5.50 9.50
CA SER A 40 5.29 4.53 9.59
C SER A 40 5.55 3.22 8.84
N LYS A 41 5.94 2.16 9.57
CA LYS A 41 5.28 0.88 9.23
C LYS A 41 3.78 1.20 9.21
N LEU A 42 3.15 1.15 8.04
CA LEU A 42 1.70 1.27 7.88
C LEU A 42 1.07 0.49 9.04
N PRO A 43 0.22 1.11 9.89
CA PRO A 43 -0.37 0.42 11.01
C PRO A 43 -1.29 -0.68 10.48
N ALA A 44 -0.71 -1.84 10.23
CA ALA A 44 -1.45 -3.04 9.96
C ALA A 44 -2.04 -3.45 11.30
N PHE A 45 -3.37 -3.33 11.43
CA PHE A 45 -4.14 -3.84 12.58
C PHE A 45 -4.18 -5.38 12.58
N LEU A 46 -3.02 -6.01 12.39
CA LEU A 46 -2.86 -7.44 12.53
C LEU A 46 -2.96 -7.79 14.02
N PRO A 47 -3.64 -8.90 14.37
CA PRO A 47 -3.75 -9.35 15.75
C PRO A 47 -2.38 -9.45 16.43
N LYS A 48 -2.19 -8.74 17.55
CA LYS A 48 -0.92 -8.71 18.30
C LYS A 48 -0.61 -10.03 19.00
N ASP A 49 -1.59 -10.92 19.15
CA ASP A 49 -1.44 -12.25 19.76
C ASP A 49 -0.75 -13.28 18.85
N LYS A 50 -0.40 -12.92 17.60
CA LYS A 50 0.29 -13.80 16.64
C LYS A 50 1.58 -13.21 16.09
N GLY A 51 2.33 -12.44 16.88
CA GLY A 51 3.49 -11.73 16.35
C GLY A 51 4.56 -11.38 17.38
N SER A 52 5.26 -12.39 17.92
CA SER A 52 6.64 -12.28 18.43
C SER A 52 7.18 -13.64 18.91
N SER A 53 6.89 -14.76 18.22
CA SER A 53 7.77 -15.92 18.39
C SER A 53 9.00 -15.69 17.53
N ASN A 54 10.20 -15.89 18.11
CA ASN A 54 11.46 -15.96 17.37
C ASN A 54 11.54 -17.24 16.52
N ASP A 55 10.40 -17.75 16.04
CA ASP A 55 10.39 -18.87 15.13
C ASP A 55 10.98 -18.38 13.82
N ILE A 56 12.04 -19.06 13.39
CA ILE A 56 12.52 -19.01 12.01
C ILE A 56 11.43 -19.71 11.20
N VAL A 57 10.36 -18.98 10.88
CA VAL A 57 9.27 -19.47 10.05
C VAL A 57 9.78 -19.49 8.61
N ALA A 58 9.81 -20.67 8.00
CA ALA A 58 10.08 -20.80 6.58
C ALA A 58 9.16 -19.83 5.80
N PRO A 59 9.67 -19.11 4.78
CA PRO A 59 8.84 -18.18 4.01
C PRO A 59 7.59 -18.90 3.50
N LYS A 60 6.41 -18.54 4.03
CA LYS A 60 5.14 -19.04 3.53
C LYS A 60 4.80 -18.22 2.28
N GLU A 61 4.54 -18.89 1.17
CA GLU A 61 4.06 -18.23 -0.03
C GLU A 61 2.75 -17.48 0.29
N GLN A 62 2.73 -16.18 0.00
CA GLN A 62 1.56 -15.35 0.22
C GLN A 62 0.59 -15.52 -0.95
N LEU A 63 -0.57 -16.11 -0.70
CA LEU A 63 -1.64 -16.20 -1.69
C LEU A 63 -2.37 -14.86 -1.80
N SER A 64 -2.43 -14.30 -3.02
CA SER A 64 -3.18 -13.07 -3.29
C SER A 64 -4.65 -13.40 -3.60
N LEU A 65 -5.57 -12.79 -2.83
CA LEU A 65 -7.01 -12.90 -3.01
C LEU A 65 -7.58 -11.52 -3.34
N LYS A 66 -8.27 -11.40 -4.47
CA LYS A 66 -8.94 -10.16 -4.87
C LYS A 66 -10.43 -10.43 -5.10
N ILE A 67 -11.25 -9.45 -4.73
CA ILE A 67 -12.70 -9.48 -4.96
C ILE A 67 -13.03 -8.25 -5.79
N HIS A 68 -13.56 -8.47 -6.99
CA HIS A 68 -13.97 -7.43 -7.91
C HIS A 68 -15.48 -7.43 -8.04
N VAL A 69 -16.09 -6.25 -7.99
CA VAL A 69 -17.51 -6.10 -8.29
C VAL A 69 -17.65 -6.06 -9.82
N GLU A 70 -18.27 -7.09 -10.38
CA GLU A 70 -18.51 -7.18 -11.83
C GLU A 70 -19.78 -6.44 -12.22
N SER A 71 -20.82 -6.54 -11.38
CA SER A 71 -22.06 -5.79 -11.52
C SER A 71 -22.50 -5.30 -10.15
N ALA A 72 -22.65 -3.98 -9.99
CA ALA A 72 -23.13 -3.38 -8.75
C ALA A 72 -24.58 -3.82 -8.44
N GLY A 73 -25.38 -4.11 -9.47
CA GLY A 73 -26.80 -4.40 -9.32
C GLY A 73 -27.62 -3.16 -8.95
N THR A 74 -28.94 -3.32 -8.89
CA THR A 74 -29.88 -2.25 -8.52
C THR A 74 -30.53 -2.56 -7.17
N PRO A 75 -30.60 -1.59 -6.25
CA PRO A 75 -31.26 -1.78 -4.97
C PRO A 75 -32.79 -1.84 -5.16
N GLU A 76 -33.39 -2.93 -4.69
CA GLU A 76 -34.84 -3.14 -4.61
C GLU A 76 -35.28 -3.06 -3.15
N TYR A 77 -36.24 -2.18 -2.87
CA TYR A 77 -36.83 -1.94 -1.55
C TYR A 77 -38.24 -2.53 -1.51
N LYS A 78 -38.61 -3.23 -0.43
CA LYS A 78 -39.94 -3.86 -0.31
C LYS A 78 -41.06 -2.88 0.06
N ASP A 79 -40.81 -2.07 1.08
CA ASP A 79 -41.86 -1.27 1.74
C ASP A 79 -41.48 0.23 1.83
N GLY A 80 -40.44 0.67 1.10
CA GLY A 80 -39.91 2.03 1.17
C GLY A 80 -38.94 2.35 0.02
N GLY A 81 -38.00 3.26 0.27
CA GLY A 81 -37.10 3.76 -0.78
C GLY A 81 -35.78 4.32 -0.24
N PRO A 82 -34.84 4.69 -1.13
CA PRO A 82 -33.54 5.20 -0.75
C PRO A 82 -33.67 6.46 0.13
N GLY A 83 -32.94 6.48 1.25
CA GLY A 83 -32.92 7.62 2.17
C GLY A 83 -34.15 7.78 3.06
N LEU A 84 -35.18 6.94 2.92
CA LEU A 84 -36.35 6.97 3.80
C LEU A 84 -36.08 6.18 5.08
N LEU A 85 -36.56 6.72 6.20
CA LEU A 85 -36.54 6.04 7.50
C LEU A 85 -37.90 5.38 7.74
N ASN A 86 -37.88 4.15 8.24
CA ASN A 86 -39.09 3.46 8.64
C ASN A 86 -39.67 4.12 9.91
N PRO A 87 -40.95 4.56 9.89
CA PRO A 87 -41.56 5.33 10.98
C PRO A 87 -41.61 4.58 12.31
N ASN A 88 -41.67 3.24 12.28
CA ASN A 88 -41.77 2.41 13.49
C ASN A 88 -40.41 2.11 14.13
N THR A 89 -39.32 2.16 13.35
CA THR A 89 -37.98 1.74 13.82
C THR A 89 -36.93 2.84 13.76
N ALA A 90 -37.25 3.98 13.12
CA ALA A 90 -36.32 5.06 12.82
C ALA A 90 -35.04 4.61 12.09
N ARG A 91 -35.09 3.49 11.36
CA ARG A 91 -33.96 2.93 10.59
C ARG A 91 -34.20 3.04 9.09
N PRO A 92 -33.15 3.17 8.25
CA PRO A 92 -33.30 3.13 6.81
C PRO A 92 -33.94 1.83 6.32
N TYR A 93 -34.74 1.91 5.26
CA TYR A 93 -35.31 0.72 4.65
C TYR A 93 -34.22 -0.22 4.13
N ARG A 94 -34.36 -1.51 4.45
CA ARG A 94 -33.50 -2.56 3.90
C ARG A 94 -33.79 -2.74 2.41
N PHE A 95 -32.74 -2.94 1.64
CA PHE A 95 -32.83 -3.28 0.22
C PHE A 95 -32.11 -4.58 -0.06
N LYS A 96 -32.50 -5.22 -1.16
CA LYS A 96 -31.76 -6.31 -1.78
C LYS A 96 -31.15 -5.78 -3.09
N LEU A 97 -29.88 -6.08 -3.36
CA LEU A 97 -29.31 -5.77 -4.66
C LEU A 97 -29.70 -6.88 -5.64
N ASN A 98 -30.48 -6.52 -6.65
CA ASN A 98 -30.80 -7.42 -7.76
C ASN A 98 -29.74 -7.31 -8.85
N GLY A 99 -29.27 -8.46 -9.34
CA GLY A 99 -28.23 -8.52 -10.38
C GLY A 99 -26.83 -8.14 -9.90
N HIS A 100 -26.59 -8.05 -8.59
CA HIS A 100 -25.25 -7.87 -8.03
C HIS A 100 -24.41 -9.11 -8.26
N LYS A 101 -23.24 -8.94 -8.88
CA LYS A 101 -22.30 -10.03 -9.18
C LYS A 101 -20.89 -9.62 -8.79
N VAL A 102 -20.18 -10.58 -8.20
CA VAL A 102 -18.78 -10.42 -7.80
C VAL A 102 -17.94 -11.51 -8.45
N LYS A 103 -16.72 -11.15 -8.79
CA LYS A 103 -15.68 -12.02 -9.32
C LYS A 103 -14.58 -12.13 -8.28
N TYR A 104 -14.16 -13.34 -7.99
CA TYR A 104 -13.05 -13.65 -7.10
C TYR A 104 -11.82 -14.00 -7.93
N GLU A 105 -10.64 -13.57 -7.51
CA GLU A 105 -9.37 -13.96 -8.10
C GLU A 105 -8.50 -14.58 -7.01
N VAL A 106 -8.16 -15.86 -7.20
CA VAL A 106 -7.22 -16.60 -6.36
C VAL A 106 -5.94 -16.74 -7.16
N GLY A 107 -4.95 -15.89 -6.91
CA GLY A 107 -3.79 -15.73 -7.78
C GLY A 107 -4.21 -15.36 -9.22
N PRO A 108 -3.86 -16.16 -10.25
CA PRO A 108 -4.25 -15.90 -11.63
C PRO A 108 -5.64 -16.45 -12.01
N LYS A 109 -6.30 -17.23 -11.13
CA LYS A 109 -7.53 -17.96 -11.48
C LYS A 109 -8.79 -17.15 -11.11
N PRO A 110 -9.62 -16.75 -12.09
CA PRO A 110 -10.89 -16.10 -11.83
C PRO A 110 -11.97 -17.12 -11.47
N LEU A 111 -12.79 -16.82 -10.46
CA LEU A 111 -13.87 -17.65 -9.94
C LEU A 111 -15.11 -16.78 -9.69
N TYR A 112 -16.31 -17.34 -9.83
CA TYR A 112 -17.57 -16.57 -9.76
C TYR A 112 -18.51 -17.06 -8.66
N ASN A 113 -18.25 -18.23 -8.08
CA ASN A 113 -19.02 -18.77 -6.97
C ASN A 113 -18.13 -18.97 -5.74
N ILE A 114 -18.70 -18.76 -4.56
CA ILE A 114 -17.97 -18.92 -3.31
C ILE A 114 -17.55 -20.37 -3.05
N LYS A 115 -18.33 -21.35 -3.52
CA LYS A 115 -18.01 -22.78 -3.42
C LYS A 115 -16.75 -23.14 -4.21
N ASP A 116 -16.58 -22.54 -5.38
CA ASP A 116 -15.42 -22.79 -6.23
C ASP A 116 -14.16 -22.15 -5.63
N VAL A 117 -14.32 -21.00 -4.96
CA VAL A 117 -13.24 -20.35 -4.19
C VAL A 117 -12.81 -21.20 -3.01
N GLU A 118 -13.77 -21.74 -2.26
CA GLU A 118 -13.48 -22.63 -1.13
C GLU A 118 -12.72 -23.87 -1.57
N ALA A 119 -13.17 -24.53 -2.65
CA ALA A 119 -12.47 -25.68 -3.22
C ALA A 119 -11.05 -25.34 -3.70
N GLU A 120 -10.85 -24.16 -4.30
CA GLU A 120 -9.53 -23.71 -4.74
C GLU A 120 -8.59 -23.40 -3.57
N LEU A 121 -9.10 -22.79 -2.50
CA LEU A 121 -8.32 -22.50 -1.29
C LEU A 121 -7.91 -23.80 -0.57
N SER A 122 -8.81 -24.77 -0.46
CA SER A 122 -8.50 -26.09 0.11
C SER A 122 -7.52 -26.93 -0.73
N ARG A 123 -7.33 -26.59 -2.01
CA ARG A 123 -6.33 -27.23 -2.86
C ARG A 123 -4.93 -26.66 -2.63
N ILE A 124 -4.83 -25.39 -2.24
CA ILE A 124 -3.57 -24.65 -2.12
C ILE A 124 -3.03 -24.68 -0.67
N ALA A 125 -3.91 -24.68 0.32
CA ALA A 125 -3.58 -24.72 1.75
C ALA A 125 -3.56 -26.15 2.30
#